data_AF-T1H9W9-F1
#
_entry.id   AF-T1H9W9-F1
#
_cell.length_a   1.000
_cell.length_b   1.000
_cell.length_c   1.000
_cell.angle_alpha   90.00
_cell.angle_beta   90.00
_cell.angle_gamma   90.00
#
_symmetry.space_group_name_H-M   'P 1'
#
loop_
_entity.id
_entity.type
_entity.pdbx_description
1 polymer ?
#
loop_
_entity_poly.entity_id
_entity_poly.type
_entity_poly.pdbx_seq_one_letter_code
_entity_poly.pdbx_strand_id
1 'polypeptide(L)'
;MPLDSFLVGYADDIAAIIVARDVEDAQLRLNQVMRRTQSWMEDHELELATEKTDVLMITRRHIPTNVRVQVGALAVETKSNVKYLG
;
A
#
# COMPACT_ATOMS: atom_id res chain seq x y z
N MET A 1 6.27 -1.90 -12.61
CA MET A 1 5.71 -1.04 -11.53
C MET A 1 5.02 0.17 -12.13
N PRO A 2 3.98 0.77 -11.50
CA PRO A 2 3.40 2.04 -11.94
C PRO A 2 4.45 3.17 -11.89
N LEU A 3 4.16 4.30 -12.54
CA LEU A 3 5.02 5.49 -12.43
C LEU A 3 5.12 5.92 -10.95
N ASP A 4 6.27 6.48 -10.55
CA ASP A 4 6.55 6.99 -9.19
C ASP A 4 6.14 6.04 -8.05
N SER A 5 6.27 4.73 -8.30
CA SER A 5 5.94 3.67 -7.35
C SER A 5 7.14 2.74 -7.17
N PHE A 6 7.50 2.50 -5.92
CA PHE A 6 8.62 1.65 -5.53
C PHE A 6 8.12 0.50 -4.68
N LEU A 7 8.70 -0.68 -4.89
CA LEU A 7 8.46 -1.86 -4.07
C LEU A 7 9.79 -2.26 -3.45
N VAL A 8 9.83 -2.39 -2.13
CA VAL A 8 11.00 -2.79 -1.35
C VAL A 8 10.60 -3.99 -0.51
N GLY A 9 11.33 -5.09 -0.63
CA GLY A 9 11.15 -6.27 0.22
C GLY A 9 12.31 -6.45 1.17
N TYR A 10 12.02 -6.86 2.41
CA TYR A 10 13.01 -7.30 3.38
C TYR A 10 12.46 -8.49 4.16
N ALA A 11 13.15 -9.63 4.07
CA ALA A 11 12.68 -10.90 4.64
C ALA A 11 11.23 -11.24 4.20
N ASP A 12 10.29 -11.27 5.14
CA ASP A 12 8.86 -11.53 4.93
C ASP A 12 8.03 -10.25 4.73
N ASP A 13 8.62 -9.07 4.89
CA ASP A 13 7.94 -7.80 4.77
C ASP A 13 8.12 -7.17 3.38
N ILE A 14 7.03 -6.64 2.83
CA ILE A 14 7.03 -5.88 1.57
C ILE A 14 6.46 -4.48 1.84
N ALA A 15 7.24 -3.46 1.53
CA ALA A 15 6.83 -2.06 1.57
C ALA A 15 6.63 -1.51 0.15
N ALA A 16 5.46 -0.91 -0.09
CA ALA A 16 5.15 -0.18 -1.32
C ALA A 16 5.10 1.32 -1.04
N ILE A 17 5.89 2.10 -1.79
CA ILE A 17 5.85 3.56 -1.76
C ILE A 17 5.17 4.02 -3.03
N ILE A 18 4.08 4.76 -2.89
CA ILE A 18 3.28 5.27 -4.02
C ILE A 18 3.21 6.78 -3.91
N VAL A 19 3.67 7.47 -4.95
CA VAL A 19 3.53 8.92 -5.07
C VAL A 19 2.43 9.22 -6.08
N ALA A 20 1.42 9.99 -5.67
CA ALA A 20 0.27 10.36 -6.49
C ALA A 20 -0.14 11.82 -6.20
N ARG A 21 -0.88 12.42 -7.14
CA ARG A 21 -1.31 13.84 -7.03
C ARG A 21 -2.61 14.02 -6.25
N ASP A 22 -3.43 12.98 -6.25
CA ASP A 22 -4.73 12.90 -5.59
C ASP A 22 -5.01 11.44 -5.16
N VAL A 23 -6.13 11.26 -4.46
CA VAL A 23 -6.53 9.97 -3.88
C VAL A 23 -6.92 8.95 -4.95
N GLU A 24 -7.51 9.38 -6.07
CA GLU A 24 -7.95 8.49 -7.13
C GLU A 24 -6.75 7.89 -7.86
N ASP A 25 -5.75 8.71 -8.20
CA ASP A 25 -4.47 8.26 -8.75
C ASP A 25 -3.74 7.36 -7.75
N ALA A 26 -3.78 7.68 -6.45
CA ALA A 26 -3.18 6.84 -5.41
C ALA A 26 -3.82 5.45 -5.34
N GLN A 27 -5.16 5.37 -5.35
CA GLN A 27 -5.90 4.11 -5.34
C GLN A 27 -5.64 3.28 -6.61
N LEU A 28 -5.59 3.93 -7.77
CA LEU A 28 -5.29 3.26 -9.03
C LEU A 28 -3.88 2.63 -9.01
N ARG A 29 -2.87 3.41 -8.59
CA ARG A 29 -1.49 2.91 -8.49
C ARG A 29 -1.36 1.83 -7.43
N LEU A 30 -2.04 1.97 -6.29
CA LEU A 30 -2.08 0.94 -5.26
C LEU A 30 -2.66 -0.36 -5.80
N ASN A 31 -3.81 -0.32 -6.47
CA ASN A 31 -4.41 -1.52 -7.07
C ASN A 31 -3.45 -2.22 -8.03
N GLN A 32 -2.68 -1.45 -8.81
CA GLN A 32 -1.67 -1.99 -9.72
C GLN A 32 -0.46 -2.59 -8.99
N VAL A 33 -0.01 -1.98 -7.89
CA VAL A 33 1.07 -2.53 -7.04
C VAL A 33 0.58 -3.81 -6.38
N MET A 34 -0.58 -3.80 -5.73
CA MET A 34 -1.15 -4.96 -5.04
C MET A 34 -1.30 -6.16 -5.97
N ARG A 35 -1.85 -5.97 -7.18
CA ARG A 35 -1.96 -7.05 -8.17
C ARG A 35 -0.60 -7.66 -8.52
N ARG A 36 0.42 -6.82 -8.70
CA ARG A 36 1.78 -7.30 -9.03
C ARG A 36 2.43 -8.01 -7.87
N THR A 37 2.29 -7.48 -6.65
CA THR A 37 2.81 -8.11 -5.44
C THR A 37 2.13 -9.46 -5.24
N GLN A 38 0.81 -9.53 -5.37
CA GLN A 38 0.06 -10.77 -5.24
C GLN A 38 0.48 -11.81 -6.28
N SER A 39 0.57 -11.44 -7.57
CA SER A 39 1.05 -12.38 -8.60
C SER A 39 2.47 -12.86 -8.32
N TRP A 40 3.37 -11.98 -7.87
CA TRP A 40 4.73 -12.39 -7.50
C TRP A 40 4.73 -13.34 -6.29
N MET A 41 3.91 -13.08 -5.28
CA MET A 41 3.79 -13.96 -4.11
C MET A 41 3.22 -15.33 -4.51
N GLU A 42 2.16 -15.36 -5.31
CA GLU A 42 1.55 -16.59 -5.83
C GLU A 42 2.57 -17.42 -6.65
N ASP A 43 3.37 -16.79 -7.50
CA ASP A 43 4.44 -17.44 -8.27
C ASP A 43 5.54 -18.05 -7.37
N HIS A 44 5.65 -17.60 -6.12
CA HIS A 44 6.64 -18.06 -5.14
C HIS A 44 6.01 -18.87 -3.99
N GLU A 45 4.76 -19.33 -4.15
CA GLU A 45 4.01 -20.10 -3.15
C GLU A 45 3.82 -19.35 -1.81
N LEU A 46 3.76 -18.02 -1.87
CA LEU A 46 3.52 -17.12 -0.74
C LEU A 46 2.11 -16.54 -0.82
N GLU A 47 1.51 -16.26 0.34
CA GLU A 47 0.19 -15.63 0.45
C GLU A 47 0.29 -14.27 1.15
N LEU A 48 -0.43 -13.29 0.61
CA LEU A 48 -0.51 -11.97 1.20
C LEU A 48 -1.52 -11.96 2.36
N ALA A 49 -1.02 -11.78 3.58
CA ALA A 49 -1.84 -11.54 4.77
C ALA A 49 -2.46 -10.12 4.72
N THR A 50 -3.61 -9.98 4.07
CA THR A 50 -4.28 -8.69 3.85
C THR A 50 -4.64 -8.00 5.17
N GLU A 51 -4.94 -8.77 6.21
CA GLU A 51 -5.25 -8.32 7.57
C GLU A 51 -4.05 -7.72 8.32
N LYS A 52 -2.81 -8.03 7.88
CA LYS A 52 -1.58 -7.43 8.41
C LYS A 52 -1.13 -6.20 7.61
N THR A 53 -1.77 -5.91 6.49
CA THR A 53 -1.38 -4.81 5.61
C THR A 53 -1.81 -3.47 6.20
N ASP A 54 -0.85 -2.67 6.64
CA ASP A 54 -1.07 -1.30 7.08
C ASP A 54 -0.78 -0.30 5.95
N VAL A 55 -1.62 0.73 5.82
CA VAL A 55 -1.46 1.80 4.84
C VAL A 55 -1.28 3.14 5.55
N LEU A 56 -0.15 3.80 5.28
CA LEU A 56 0.19 5.12 5.79
C LEU A 56 0.12 6.15 4.66
N MET A 57 -0.68 7.21 4.87
CA MET A 57 -0.78 8.31 3.91
C MET A 57 0.02 9.52 4.41
N ILE A 58 1.05 9.90 3.65
CA ILE A 58 1.85 11.11 3.92
C ILE A 58 1.53 12.16 2.87
N THR A 59 1.08 13.34 3.30
CA THR A 59 0.72 14.45 2.42
C THR A 59 1.21 15.77 2.99
N ARG A 60 1.62 16.70 2.12
CA ARG A 60 1.96 18.08 2.50
C ARG A 60 0.72 18.97 2.65
N ARG A 61 -0.44 18.53 2.17
CA ARG A 61 -1.70 19.27 2.25
C ARG A 61 -2.40 18.95 3.57
N HIS A 62 -3.03 19.93 4.19
CA HIS A 62 -3.87 19.71 5.37
C HIS A 62 -5.23 19.14 4.95
N ILE A 63 -5.24 17.85 4.59
CA ILE A 63 -6.42 17.08 4.20
C ILE A 63 -6.61 15.90 5.15
N PRO A 64 -7.85 15.38 5.32
CA PRO A 64 -8.06 14.15 6.05
C PRO A 64 -7.19 13.02 5.48
N THR A 65 -6.35 12.44 6.32
CA THR A 65 -5.51 11.27 5.98
C THR A 65 -6.17 9.96 6.37
N ASN A 66 -7.45 9.99 6.74
CA ASN A 66 -8.27 8.84 7.10
C ASN A 66 -9.14 8.47 5.89
N VAL A 67 -8.48 8.06 4.81
CA VAL A 67 -9.13 7.73 3.55
C VAL A 67 -9.34 6.23 3.50
N ARG A 68 -10.51 5.79 3.04
CA ARG A 68 -10.73 4.37 2.77
C ARG A 68 -10.02 4.02 1.48
N VAL A 69 -9.09 3.10 1.60
CA VAL A 69 -8.30 2.61 0.49
C VAL A 69 -8.54 1.11 0.37
N GLN A 70 -8.77 0.64 -0.85
CA GLN A 70 -9.03 -0.76 -1.09
C GLN A 70 -7.71 -1.51 -1.32
N VAL A 71 -7.48 -2.55 -0.52
CA VAL A 71 -6.33 -3.45 -0.59
C VAL A 71 -6.87 -4.85 -0.87
N GLY A 72 -6.83 -5.29 -2.14
CA GLY A 72 -7.47 -6.53 -2.55
C GLY A 72 -8.99 -6.49 -2.33
N ALA A 73 -9.52 -7.40 -1.50
CA ALA A 73 -10.94 -7.44 -1.12
C ALA A 73 -11.27 -6.61 0.14
N LEU A 74 -10.26 -6.13 0.87
CA LEU A 74 -10.43 -5.44 2.14
C LEU A 74 -10.39 -3.91 1.94
N ALA A 75 -11.29 -3.20 2.60
CA ALA A 75 -11.15 -1.75 2.76
C ALA A 75 -10.30 -1.48 4.00
N VAL A 76 -9.10 -0.91 3.79
CA VAL A 76 -8.21 -0.46 4.87
C VAL A 76 -8.41 1.05 5.03
N GLU A 77 -8.65 1.51 6.25
CA GLU A 77 -8.60 2.93 6.56
C GLU A 77 -7.13 3.35 6.74
N THR A 78 -6.69 4.34 5.97
CA THR A 78 -5.34 4.87 6.13
C THR A 78 -5.21 5.54 7.49
N LYS A 79 -4.10 5.28 8.18
CA LYS A 79 -3.78 5.93 9.44
C LYS A 79 -2.93 7.17 9.18
N SER A 80 -3.09 8.17 10.03
CA SER A 80 -2.25 9.38 10.04
C SER A 80 -0.93 9.20 10.78
N ASN A 81 -0.79 8.09 11.51
CA ASN A 81 0.40 7.73 12.26
C ASN A 81 0.63 6.21 12.22
N VAL A 82 1.89 5.80 12.31
CA VAL A 82 2.31 4.42 12.56
C VAL A 82 3.23 4.45 13.76
N LYS A 83 3.00 3.56 14.73
CA LYS A 83 3.88 3.40 15.89
C LYS A 83 5.09 2.55 15.47
N TYR A 84 6.18 3.21 15.09
CA TYR A 84 7.46 2.54 14.82
C TYR A 84 8.09 2.12 16.17
N LEU A 85 8.24 0.81 16.41
CA LEU A 85 8.65 0.26 17.71
C LEU A 85 10.17 0.06 17.87
N GLY A 86 10.99 0.63 16.99
CA GLY A 86 12.46 0.52 17.05
C GLY A 86 12.98 -0.55 16.13
#